data_AF-A0A0K8MXQ7-F1
#
_entry.id   AF-A0A0K8MXQ7-F1
#
_cell.length_a   1.000
_cell.length_b   1.000
_cell.length_c   1.000
_cell.angle_alpha   90.00
_cell.angle_beta   90.00
_cell.angle_gamma   90.00
#
_symmetry.space_group_name_H-M   'P 1'
#
loop_
_entity.id
_entity.type
_entity.pdbx_description
1 polymer ?
#
loop_
_entity_poly.entity_id
_entity_poly.type
_entity_poly.pdbx_seq_one_letter_code
_entity_poly.pdbx_strand_id
1 'polypeptide(L)'
;MLRMNRFFTLVTVLALVLFASQSTSTFVLAQDSDPTGAGPSDTSGPGTDSAVLAAAVPGGPGYIAISPFEFTPYISPSFPGQPPNYSFQSIYNPGPNASWFDAPLLLPNGVIITKLVAYYYDNNQTGNMAVYLYQCPLGWEGCNTMASVSTTGYSDSFRTAEDTTIAYSSIDTSS
;
A
#
# COMPACT_ATOMS: atom_id res chain seq x y z
N MET A 1 35.13 -46.02 -17.33
CA MET A 1 33.70 -46.40 -17.25
C MET A 1 33.20 -46.03 -15.86
N LEU A 2 32.72 -44.79 -15.66
CA LEU A 2 32.23 -44.36 -14.35
C LEU A 2 30.87 -45.00 -14.10
N ARG A 3 30.77 -45.90 -13.11
CA ARG A 3 29.49 -46.35 -12.58
C ARG A 3 28.89 -45.18 -11.80
N MET A 4 28.10 -44.36 -12.48
CA MET A 4 27.35 -43.29 -11.83
C MET A 4 26.39 -43.93 -10.82
N ASN A 5 26.57 -43.56 -9.56
CA ASN A 5 25.91 -44.17 -8.43
C ASN A 5 24.40 -43.88 -8.52
N ARG A 6 23.57 -44.90 -8.78
CA ARG A 6 22.11 -44.76 -8.96
C ARG A 6 21.43 -44.03 -7.80
N PHE A 7 22.04 -44.09 -6.62
CA PHE A 7 21.63 -43.32 -5.44
C PHE A 7 21.73 -41.81 -5.64
N PHE A 8 22.81 -41.33 -6.26
CA PHE A 8 23.05 -39.90 -6.48
C PHE A 8 21.99 -39.32 -7.44
N THR A 9 21.68 -40.05 -8.52
CA THR A 9 20.65 -39.64 -9.49
C THR A 9 19.26 -39.53 -8.86
N LEU A 10 18.91 -40.46 -7.95
CA LEU A 10 17.64 -40.43 -7.22
C LEU A 10 17.52 -39.21 -6.30
N VAL A 11 18.60 -38.87 -5.59
CA VAL A 11 18.64 -37.68 -4.73
C VAL A 11 18.52 -36.40 -5.54
N THR A 12 19.16 -36.30 -6.70
CA THR A 12 19.10 -35.11 -7.55
C THR A 12 17.70 -34.89 -8.13
N VAL A 13 17.03 -35.96 -8.59
CA VAL A 13 15.67 -35.87 -9.12
C VAL A 13 14.67 -35.50 -8.01
N LEU A 14 14.81 -36.07 -6.81
CA LEU A 14 13.93 -35.75 -5.69
C LEU A 14 14.07 -34.28 -5.26
N ALA A 15 15.30 -33.75 -5.21
CA ALA A 15 15.53 -32.33 -4.92
C ALA A 15 14.87 -31.43 -5.98
N LEU A 16 14.99 -31.77 -7.26
CA LEU A 16 14.39 -30.98 -8.35
C LEU A 16 12.86 -30.94 -8.26
N VAL A 17 12.22 -32.06 -7.92
CA VAL A 17 10.76 -32.14 -7.74
C VAL A 17 10.32 -31.31 -6.54
N LEU A 18 11.07 -31.35 -5.43
CA LEU A 18 10.79 -30.54 -4.23
C LEU A 18 10.93 -29.04 -4.49
N PHE A 19 11.89 -28.62 -5.32
CA PHE A 19 12.02 -27.21 -5.73
C PHE A 19 10.90 -26.78 -6.69
N ALA A 20 10.46 -27.65 -7.60
CA ALA A 20 9.37 -27.35 -8.52
C ALA A 20 7.99 -27.30 -7.84
N SER A 21 7.79 -28.04 -6.74
CA SER A 21 6.50 -28.10 -6.02
C SER A 21 6.24 -26.92 -5.07
N GLN A 22 7.21 -26.04 -4.82
CA GLN A 22 7.05 -24.90 -3.90
C GLN A 22 6.56 -23.61 -4.58
N SER A 23 6.29 -23.63 -5.89
CA SER A 23 5.58 -22.54 -6.57
C SER A 23 4.07 -22.62 -6.31
N THR A 24 3.65 -22.50 -5.05
CA THR A 24 2.26 -22.17 -4.75
C THR A 24 2.09 -20.68 -4.87
N SER A 25 1.23 -20.24 -5.78
CA SER A 25 0.77 -18.85 -5.85
C SER A 25 0.18 -18.46 -4.50
N THR A 26 0.93 -17.74 -3.68
CA THR A 26 0.42 -17.19 -2.43
C THR A 26 -0.47 -16.01 -2.79
N PHE A 27 -1.78 -16.23 -2.77
CA PHE A 27 -2.73 -15.12 -2.74
C PHE A 27 -2.75 -14.60 -1.31
N VAL A 28 -2.46 -13.31 -1.14
CA VAL A 28 -2.71 -12.63 0.11
C VAL A 28 -4.15 -12.16 0.06
N LEU A 29 -4.99 -12.66 0.97
CA LEU A 29 -6.33 -12.12 1.18
C LEU A 29 -6.16 -10.73 1.77
N ALA A 30 -6.71 -9.71 1.12
CA ALA A 30 -6.81 -8.39 1.74
C ALA A 30 -7.57 -8.54 3.07
N GLN A 31 -7.02 -8.02 4.15
CA GLN A 31 -7.73 -7.97 5.43
C GLN A 31 -9.02 -7.18 5.25
N ASP A 32 -10.11 -7.74 5.78
CA ASP A 32 -11.42 -7.11 5.71
C ASP A 32 -11.39 -5.78 6.47
N SER A 33 -11.88 -4.72 5.83
CA SER A 33 -12.18 -3.47 6.53
C SER A 33 -13.40 -3.71 7.39
N ASP A 34 -13.23 -3.69 8.70
CA ASP A 34 -14.31 -3.79 9.66
C ASP A 34 -15.42 -2.77 9.30
N PRO A 35 -16.67 -3.21 9.05
CA PRO A 35 -17.78 -2.31 8.70
C PRO A 35 -18.13 -1.33 9.84
N THR A 36 -17.53 -1.48 11.03
CA THR A 36 -17.62 -0.49 12.12
C THR A 36 -16.69 0.71 11.95
N GLY A 37 -15.85 0.75 10.89
CA GLY A 37 -15.05 1.92 10.55
C GLY A 37 -13.73 2.04 11.32
N ALA A 38 -13.28 0.96 11.96
CA ALA A 38 -11.86 0.83 12.28
C ALA A 38 -11.12 0.49 10.97
N GLY A 39 -9.98 1.13 10.73
CA GLY A 39 -9.11 0.77 9.60
C GLY A 39 -8.67 -0.71 9.64
N PRO A 40 -7.79 -1.14 8.73
CA PRO A 40 -7.26 -2.50 8.76
C PRO A 40 -6.60 -2.78 10.11
N SER A 41 -7.28 -3.56 10.96
CA SER A 41 -6.75 -4.03 12.24
C SER A 41 -5.74 -5.13 11.95
N ASP A 42 -4.45 -4.80 12.08
CA ASP A 42 -3.33 -5.73 11.90
C ASP A 42 -3.22 -6.75 13.07
N THR A 43 -4.35 -7.22 13.58
CA THR A 43 -4.43 -8.32 14.55
C THR A 43 -4.54 -9.62 13.78
N SER A 44 -3.41 -10.08 13.26
CA SER A 44 -3.19 -11.46 12.83
C SER A 44 -3.23 -12.41 14.05
N GLY A 45 -4.43 -12.59 14.60
CA GLY A 45 -4.79 -13.74 15.44
C GLY A 45 -5.74 -14.66 14.65
N PRO A 46 -5.78 -15.97 14.93
CA PRO A 46 -6.72 -16.89 14.28
C PRO A 46 -8.13 -16.66 14.86
N GLY A 47 -8.77 -15.56 14.47
CA GLY A 47 -10.14 -15.21 14.82
C GLY A 47 -11.09 -15.70 13.73
N THR A 48 -12.03 -16.55 14.12
CA THR A 48 -13.06 -17.16 13.27
C THR A 48 -14.22 -16.22 12.95
N ASP A 49 -13.96 -14.97 12.59
CA ASP A 49 -15.02 -14.05 12.17
C ASP A 49 -15.11 -14.02 10.64
N SER A 50 -16.06 -14.82 10.14
CA SER A 50 -16.61 -14.69 8.79
C SER A 50 -17.39 -13.38 8.69
N ALA A 51 -16.68 -12.27 8.51
CA ALA A 51 -17.23 -11.00 8.05
C ALA A 51 -17.18 -10.91 6.52
N VAL A 52 -18.07 -10.10 5.98
CA VAL A 52 -18.43 -10.03 4.55
C VAL A 52 -17.25 -9.55 3.72
N LEU A 53 -16.58 -10.47 3.04
CA LEU A 53 -15.43 -10.23 2.15
C LEU A 53 -15.58 -8.92 1.34
N ALA A 54 -14.82 -7.88 1.72
CA ALA A 54 -14.54 -6.76 0.82
C ALA A 54 -14.06 -7.31 -0.54
N ALA A 55 -14.55 -6.72 -1.64
CA ALA A 55 -14.22 -7.18 -2.98
C ALA A 55 -12.70 -7.20 -3.16
N ALA A 56 -12.17 -8.34 -3.62
CA ALA A 56 -10.74 -8.51 -3.87
C ALA A 56 -10.26 -7.41 -4.83
N VAL A 57 -9.33 -6.56 -4.39
CA VAL A 57 -8.72 -5.52 -5.23
C VAL A 57 -7.73 -6.21 -6.19
N PRO A 58 -7.94 -6.14 -7.52
CA PRO A 58 -7.00 -6.72 -8.46
C PRO A 58 -5.66 -5.96 -8.43
N GLY A 59 -4.56 -6.67 -8.13
CA GLY A 59 -3.18 -6.18 -8.11
C GLY A 59 -2.21 -7.32 -8.43
N GLY A 60 -0.96 -7.01 -8.82
CA GLY A 60 0.07 -7.99 -9.19
C GLY A 60 0.56 -8.87 -8.01
N PRO A 61 1.74 -9.49 -8.06
CA PRO A 61 2.21 -10.48 -7.07
C PRO A 61 2.51 -9.94 -5.64
N GLY A 62 1.92 -8.81 -5.22
CA GLY A 62 1.99 -8.26 -3.87
C GLY A 62 1.30 -6.90 -3.75
N TYR A 63 1.07 -6.45 -2.51
CA TYR A 63 0.66 -5.08 -2.19
C TYR A 63 1.44 -4.57 -0.97
N ILE A 64 1.55 -3.25 -0.87
CA ILE A 64 2.08 -2.57 0.31
C ILE A 64 1.00 -1.62 0.79
N ALA A 65 0.62 -1.73 2.06
CA ALA A 65 -0.29 -0.81 2.72
C ALA A 65 0.54 0.10 3.63
N ILE A 66 0.25 1.41 3.60
CA ILE A 66 0.88 2.39 4.48
C ILE A 66 -0.09 2.73 5.58
N SER A 67 0.36 2.55 6.82
CA SER A 67 -0.44 2.86 8.00
C SER A 67 -0.59 4.38 8.15
N PRO A 68 -1.75 4.89 8.59
CA PRO A 68 -1.91 6.30 8.91
C PRO A 68 -0.89 6.83 9.93
N PHE A 69 -0.31 5.97 10.78
CA PHE A 69 0.72 6.35 11.74
C PHE A 69 2.12 6.54 11.13
N GLU A 70 2.34 6.08 9.89
CA GLU A 70 3.59 6.32 9.16
C GLU A 70 3.63 7.70 8.50
N PHE A 71 2.47 8.37 8.43
CA PHE A 71 2.38 9.73 7.91
C PHE A 71 2.89 10.75 8.94
N THR A 72 3.84 11.56 8.53
CA THR A 72 4.32 12.75 9.23
C THR A 72 3.69 14.01 8.65
N PRO A 73 3.53 15.09 9.43
CA PRO A 73 3.11 16.38 8.87
C PRO A 73 4.22 16.97 8.02
N TYR A 74 3.84 17.42 6.85
CA TYR A 74 4.69 18.24 6.03
C TYR A 74 4.63 19.69 6.53
N ILE A 75 5.66 20.11 7.27
CA ILE A 75 5.79 21.46 7.81
C ILE A 75 6.60 22.30 6.83
N SER A 76 5.98 23.32 6.25
CA SER A 76 6.64 24.27 5.35
C SER A 76 6.51 25.70 5.89
N PRO A 77 7.51 26.59 5.70
CA PRO A 77 7.37 28.00 6.05
C PRO A 77 6.17 28.69 5.39
N SER A 78 5.78 28.21 4.20
CA SER A 78 4.65 28.75 3.42
C SER A 78 3.29 28.22 3.87
N PHE A 79 3.30 27.09 4.60
CA PHE A 79 2.10 26.44 5.12
C PHE A 79 2.42 25.97 6.54
N PRO A 80 2.14 26.79 7.57
CA PRO A 80 2.31 26.37 8.96
C PRO A 80 1.30 25.26 9.23
N GLY A 81 1.67 24.04 8.81
CA GLY A 81 0.84 22.86 8.89
C GLY A 81 0.37 22.69 10.32
N GLN A 82 -0.89 22.29 10.47
CA GLN A 82 -1.34 21.86 11.77
C GLN A 82 -0.65 20.52 12.09
N PRO A 83 -0.28 20.28 13.37
CA PRO A 83 0.19 18.96 13.75
C PRO A 83 -0.87 17.90 13.38
N PRO A 84 -0.43 16.67 13.07
CA PRO A 84 -1.35 15.62 12.69
C PRO A 84 -2.19 15.29 13.93
N ASN A 85 -3.50 15.20 13.77
CA ASN A 85 -4.28 14.54 14.81
C ASN A 85 -4.61 13.13 14.33
N TYR A 86 -4.40 12.19 15.23
CA TYR A 86 -4.73 10.79 15.04
C TYR A 86 -5.95 10.48 15.88
N SER A 87 -6.93 9.81 15.27
CA SER A 87 -8.09 9.27 15.96
C SER A 87 -8.21 7.80 15.62
N PHE A 88 -8.14 6.93 16.63
CA PHE A 88 -8.07 5.48 16.45
C PHE A 88 -6.99 5.08 15.43
N GLN A 89 -7.39 4.57 14.27
CA GLN A 89 -6.52 4.11 13.18
C GLN A 89 -6.59 5.05 11.97
N SER A 90 -6.81 6.35 12.19
CA SER A 90 -6.93 7.33 11.11
C SER A 90 -6.18 8.60 11.43
N ILE A 91 -5.55 9.16 10.41
CA ILE A 91 -5.04 10.52 10.42
C ILE A 91 -6.15 11.44 9.92
N TYR A 92 -6.39 12.55 10.60
CA TYR A 92 -7.40 13.53 10.18
C TYR A 92 -6.87 14.95 10.28
N ASN A 93 -7.43 15.83 9.45
CA ASN A 93 -7.16 17.25 9.51
C ASN A 93 -8.12 17.91 10.52
N PRO A 94 -7.65 18.37 11.69
CA PRO A 94 -8.52 18.95 12.73
C PRO A 94 -8.95 20.39 12.42
N GLY A 95 -8.30 21.04 11.46
CA GLY A 95 -8.40 22.48 11.24
C GLY A 95 -9.12 22.83 9.94
N PRO A 96 -9.56 24.09 9.80
CA PRO A 96 -10.20 24.58 8.58
C PRO A 96 -9.23 24.77 7.40
N ASN A 97 -7.92 24.75 7.68
CA ASN A 97 -6.87 24.95 6.68
C ASN A 97 -6.41 23.63 6.07
N ALA A 98 -5.88 23.66 4.86
CA ALA A 98 -5.24 22.50 4.27
C ALA A 98 -4.06 22.02 5.13
N SER A 99 -4.00 20.72 5.38
CA SER A 99 -2.89 20.05 6.06
C SER A 99 -2.31 19.01 5.11
N TRP A 100 -0.98 18.92 5.10
CA TRP A 100 -0.24 18.01 4.23
C TRP A 100 0.49 17.01 5.10
N PHE A 101 0.46 15.75 4.68
CA PHE A 101 1.14 14.67 5.35
C PHE A 101 1.92 13.85 4.34
N ASP A 102 3.08 13.36 4.73
CA ASP A 102 3.96 12.54 3.91
C ASP A 102 4.31 11.24 4.63
N ALA A 103 4.42 10.15 3.89
CA ALA A 103 4.92 8.88 4.38
C ALA A 103 5.93 8.33 3.37
N PRO A 104 7.13 7.92 3.81
CA PRO A 104 8.12 7.35 2.91
C PRO A 104 7.69 5.94 2.46
N LEU A 105 7.86 5.65 1.17
CA LEU A 105 7.64 4.32 0.61
C LEU A 105 8.97 3.76 0.10
N LEU A 106 9.45 2.68 0.73
CA LEU A 106 10.69 2.01 0.33
C LEU A 106 10.36 0.80 -0.54
N LEU A 107 10.80 0.83 -1.80
CA LEU A 107 10.54 -0.24 -2.77
C LEU A 107 11.86 -0.85 -3.27
N PRO A 108 11.91 -2.18 -3.47
CA PRO A 108 13.04 -2.80 -4.16
C PRO A 108 13.24 -2.26 -5.56
N ASN A 109 14.49 -2.29 -6.02
CA ASN A 109 14.84 -1.94 -7.40
C ASN A 109 14.09 -2.82 -8.40
N GLY A 110 13.56 -2.22 -9.46
CA GLY A 110 12.89 -2.92 -10.56
C GLY A 110 11.43 -3.30 -10.30
N VAL A 111 10.84 -2.89 -9.18
CA VAL A 111 9.40 -3.07 -8.95
C VAL A 111 8.60 -2.16 -9.89
N ILE A 112 7.48 -2.68 -10.39
CA ILE A 112 6.51 -1.92 -11.19
C ILE A 112 5.27 -1.69 -10.34
N ILE A 113 4.94 -0.42 -10.08
CA ILE A 113 3.70 -0.02 -9.42
C ILE A 113 2.59 0.03 -10.48
N THR A 114 1.49 -0.66 -10.22
CA THR A 114 0.37 -0.76 -11.18
C THR A 114 -0.91 -0.08 -10.70
N LYS A 115 -1.01 0.22 -9.40
CA LYS A 115 -2.22 0.78 -8.79
C LYS A 115 -1.90 1.52 -7.51
N LEU A 116 -2.54 2.67 -7.32
CA LEU A 116 -2.68 3.37 -6.04
C LEU A 116 -4.12 3.17 -5.55
N VAL A 117 -4.30 2.84 -4.27
CA VAL A 117 -5.61 2.74 -3.61
C VAL A 117 -5.58 3.59 -2.35
N ALA A 118 -6.59 4.43 -2.16
CA ALA A 118 -6.81 5.15 -0.90
C ALA A 118 -8.12 4.69 -0.26
N TYR A 119 -8.03 4.36 1.03
CA TYR A 119 -9.16 4.15 1.93
C TYR A 119 -9.34 5.42 2.75
N TYR A 120 -10.52 6.02 2.73
CA TYR A 120 -10.71 7.33 3.33
C TYR A 120 -12.10 7.57 3.90
N TYR A 121 -12.18 8.48 4.85
CA TYR A 121 -13.41 9.07 5.36
C TYR A 121 -13.35 10.58 5.08
N ASP A 122 -14.25 11.07 4.23
CA ASP A 122 -14.28 12.49 3.87
C ASP A 122 -15.70 13.04 4.03
N ASN A 123 -15.89 13.68 5.17
CA ASN A 123 -17.11 14.40 5.56
C ASN A 123 -16.94 15.92 5.42
N ASN A 124 -16.03 16.41 4.57
CA ASN A 124 -15.94 17.83 4.27
C ASN A 124 -16.93 18.22 3.17
N GLN A 125 -17.84 19.16 3.46
CA GLN A 125 -18.84 19.62 2.47
C GLN A 125 -18.25 20.57 1.42
N THR A 126 -17.12 21.20 1.73
CA THR A 126 -16.56 22.32 0.95
C THR A 126 -15.16 22.07 0.41
N GLY A 127 -14.55 20.95 0.78
CA GLY A 127 -13.20 20.58 0.38
C GLY A 127 -13.14 19.10 0.05
N ASN A 128 -12.14 18.73 -0.75
CA ASN A 128 -11.80 17.34 -1.03
C ASN A 128 -10.42 17.04 -0.42
N MET A 129 -10.20 15.80 -0.06
CA MET A 129 -8.87 15.26 0.22
C MET A 129 -8.26 14.72 -1.07
N ALA A 130 -6.93 14.75 -1.15
CA ALA A 130 -6.19 14.07 -2.20
C ALA A 130 -5.02 13.28 -1.61
N VAL A 131 -4.74 12.12 -2.20
CA VAL A 131 -3.56 11.31 -1.92
C VAL A 131 -2.75 11.25 -3.20
N TYR A 132 -1.46 11.55 -3.07
CA TYR A 132 -0.51 11.56 -4.17
C TYR A 132 0.57 10.52 -3.92
N LEU A 133 0.93 9.79 -4.98
CA LEU A 133 2.14 8.97 -5.00
C LEU A 133 3.22 9.75 -5.76
N TYR A 134 4.35 9.98 -5.11
CA TYR A 134 5.47 10.73 -5.66
C TYR A 134 6.71 9.85 -5.79
N GLN A 135 7.49 10.09 -6.84
CA GLN A 135 8.86 9.62 -6.99
C GLN A 135 9.81 10.82 -6.81
N CYS A 136 10.59 10.81 -5.73
CA CYS A 136 11.54 11.88 -5.42
C CYS A 136 12.98 11.35 -5.55
N PRO A 137 13.87 11.99 -6.34
CA PRO A 137 15.29 11.67 -6.34
C PRO A 137 15.90 12.01 -4.97
N LEU A 138 16.89 11.22 -4.55
CA LEU A 138 17.71 11.57 -3.38
C LEU A 138 18.49 12.86 -3.69
N GLY A 139 18.25 13.92 -2.90
CA GLY A 139 19.02 15.16 -2.97
C GLY A 139 18.59 16.18 -4.03
N TRP A 140 17.43 16.01 -4.68
CA TRP A 140 16.85 17.01 -5.60
C TRP A 140 15.55 17.60 -5.05
N GLU A 141 15.29 18.88 -5.28
CA GLU A 141 14.06 19.61 -4.91
C GLU A 141 12.80 19.29 -5.76
N GLY A 142 12.74 18.14 -6.43
CA GLY A 142 11.72 17.88 -7.46
C GLY A 142 11.21 16.46 -7.42
N CYS A 143 9.94 16.28 -7.10
CA CYS A 143 9.28 14.98 -7.15
C CYS A 143 8.38 14.90 -8.39
N ASN A 144 8.38 13.73 -9.04
CA ASN A 144 7.43 13.43 -10.11
C ASN A 144 6.16 12.82 -9.50
N THR A 145 4.99 13.37 -9.82
CA THR A 145 3.72 12.73 -9.49
C THR A 145 3.57 11.45 -10.32
N MET A 146 3.45 10.31 -9.64
CA MET A 146 3.23 9.01 -10.28
C MET A 146 1.74 8.74 -10.48
N ALA A 147 0.93 9.01 -9.45
CA ALA A 147 -0.50 8.76 -9.44
C ALA A 147 -1.19 9.66 -8.42
N SER A 148 -2.49 9.84 -8.54
CA SER A 148 -3.27 10.59 -7.55
C SER A 148 -4.70 10.10 -7.48
N VAL A 149 -5.23 10.08 -6.26
CA VAL A 149 -6.65 9.87 -6.01
C VAL A 149 -7.18 11.07 -5.24
N SER A 150 -8.33 11.58 -5.64
CA SER A 150 -9.04 12.63 -4.93
C SER A 150 -10.42 12.16 -4.53
N THR A 151 -10.89 12.67 -3.41
CA THR A 151 -12.26 12.45 -2.97
C THR A 151 -13.20 13.36 -3.77
N THR A 152 -14.48 12.98 -3.81
CA THR A 152 -15.52 13.82 -4.39
C THR A 152 -16.72 13.85 -3.47
N GLY A 153 -17.08 15.06 -3.03
CA GLY A 153 -18.27 15.31 -2.24
C GLY A 153 -18.22 14.75 -0.81
N TYR A 154 -19.24 15.14 -0.05
CA TYR A 154 -19.42 14.76 1.35
C TYR A 154 -19.93 13.32 1.51
N SER A 155 -19.37 12.57 2.46
CA SER A 155 -19.91 11.30 2.91
C SER A 155 -19.57 11.03 4.38
N ASP A 156 -20.56 10.60 5.16
CA ASP A 156 -20.37 10.07 6.51
C ASP A 156 -20.08 8.56 6.51
N SER A 157 -19.39 8.07 5.49
CA SER A 157 -19.02 6.66 5.36
C SER A 157 -17.63 6.53 4.78
N PHE A 158 -16.94 5.45 5.18
CA PHE A 158 -15.67 5.09 4.58
C PHE A 158 -15.87 4.72 3.11
N ARG A 159 -14.94 5.20 2.28
CA ARG A 159 -14.93 5.02 0.83
C ARG A 159 -13.53 4.61 0.37
N THR A 160 -13.49 4.10 -0.84
CA THR A 160 -12.25 3.75 -1.54
C THR A 160 -12.19 4.47 -2.87
N ALA A 161 -10.99 4.93 -3.24
CA ALA A 161 -10.68 5.40 -4.59
C ALA A 161 -9.39 4.75 -5.07
N GLU A 162 -9.28 4.55 -6.37
CA GLU A 162 -8.08 3.98 -6.98
C GLU A 162 -7.66 4.74 -8.24
N ASP A 163 -6.36 4.71 -8.51
CA ASP A 163 -5.76 5.16 -9.76
C ASP A 163 -4.90 4.01 -10.31
N THR A 164 -5.21 3.59 -11.53
CA THR A 164 -4.51 2.52 -12.25
C THR A 164 -3.55 3.06 -13.32
N THR A 165 -3.47 4.38 -13.47
CA THR A 165 -2.60 5.05 -14.42
C THR A 165 -1.36 5.56 -13.71
N ILE A 166 -0.34 4.70 -13.60
CA ILE A 166 0.90 5.04 -12.90
C ILE A 166 1.94 5.59 -13.88
N ALA A 167 2.21 6.90 -13.80
CA ALA A 167 3.35 7.53 -14.46
C ALA A 167 4.67 7.11 -13.76
N TYR A 168 5.74 6.96 -14.54
CA TYR A 168 7.06 6.53 -14.02
C TYR A 168 6.97 5.22 -13.21
N SER A 169 6.11 4.28 -13.62
CA SER A 169 5.72 3.10 -12.84
C SER A 169 6.85 2.16 -12.42
N SER A 170 7.97 2.18 -13.14
CA SER A 170 9.16 1.39 -12.79
C SER A 170 10.03 2.13 -11.77
N ILE A 171 10.33 1.45 -10.67
CA ILE A 171 11.25 1.94 -9.64
C ILE A 171 12.68 1.60 -10.03
N ASP A 172 13.52 2.62 -10.13
CA ASP A 172 14.97 2.49 -10.29
C ASP A 172 15.68 3.26 -9.16
N THR A 173 16.50 2.55 -8.40
CA THR A 173 17.27 3.04 -7.25
C THR A 173 18.78 3.06 -7.54
N SER A 174 19.18 2.78 -8.78
CA SER A 174 20.59 2.66 -9.18
C SER A 174 21.27 3.96 -9.60
N SER A 175 20.57 5.10 -9.49
CA SER A 175 21.06 6.43 -9.88
C SER A 175 22.06 7.04 -8.90
#